data_AF-A0A250J5M5-F1
#
_entry.id   AF-A0A250J5M5-F1
#
_cell.length_a   1.000
_cell.length_b   1.000
_cell.length_c   1.000
_cell.angle_alpha   90.00
_cell.angle_beta   90.00
_cell.angle_gamma   90.00
#
_symmetry.space_group_name_H-M   'P 1'
#
loop_
_entity.id
_entity.type
_entity.pdbx_description
1 polymer ?
#
loop_
_entity_poly.entity_id
_entity_poly.type
_entity_poly.pdbx_seq_one_letter_code
_entity_poly.pdbx_strand_id
1 'polypeptide(L)'
;MAAETKSEYDSKELSEIRKEVIESRNLVIKTDNLLKNLHAEVKAIGKRHEDLQKRQWISSGVAYVLFAALCVGGATMVMSSRSSNATAERERLEKTVTELTAQLDKQRAEQTAVQASQRAANEVFRLMTNLPGDERLKGVDELVKLDTSRLTALERAALNNQAALLRREIGDAAFERGKAAFRRNEMKATIDEISRFVAMNPPQEQLLDASFFLGVAYNNERKHEQAVPLLARFVAGDKRSKTRDYAMLLLAQSYQETNDLDKAMATVQEALATYPASEFAPQMRSRQSSIRRQRSGGAEAAAAAPAAAPAAARPLVPVTVPTPAPAPGTPAPAPAQ
;
A
#
# COMPACT_ATOMS: atom_id res chain seq x y z
N MET A 1 -45.07 -121.96 -111.89
CA MET A 1 -45.47 -121.83 -110.46
C MET A 1 -44.21 -121.88 -109.61
N ALA A 2 -44.10 -120.97 -108.62
CA ALA A 2 -43.12 -120.93 -107.51
C ALA A 2 -41.76 -120.18 -107.67
N ALA A 3 -41.74 -118.90 -108.10
CA ALA A 3 -40.54 -118.05 -107.96
C ALA A 3 -40.80 -116.55 -107.67
N GLU A 4 -42.02 -116.12 -107.33
CA GLU A 4 -42.35 -114.69 -107.15
C GLU A 4 -42.48 -114.20 -105.69
N THR A 5 -42.30 -115.06 -104.67
CA THR A 5 -42.60 -114.68 -103.27
C THR A 5 -41.39 -114.37 -102.37
N LYS A 6 -40.14 -114.41 -102.88
CA LYS A 6 -38.92 -114.19 -102.06
C LYS A 6 -38.32 -112.77 -102.13
N SER A 7 -38.76 -111.94 -103.08
CA SER A 7 -38.18 -110.60 -103.33
C SER A 7 -38.80 -109.48 -102.50
N GLU A 8 -40.00 -109.66 -101.93
CA GLU A 8 -40.73 -108.57 -101.28
C GLU A 8 -40.38 -108.40 -99.79
N TYR A 9 -39.94 -109.48 -99.11
CA TYR A 9 -39.63 -109.48 -97.67
C TYR A 9 -38.32 -108.75 -97.32
N ASP A 10 -37.23 -108.97 -98.07
CA ASP A 10 -35.92 -108.31 -97.81
C ASP A 10 -35.97 -106.78 -97.93
N SER A 11 -36.88 -106.25 -98.76
CA SER A 11 -36.99 -104.80 -99.00
C SER A 11 -37.61 -104.03 -97.83
N LYS A 12 -38.50 -104.67 -97.06
CA LYS A 12 -39.16 -104.07 -95.90
C LYS A 12 -38.23 -103.97 -94.69
N GLU A 13 -37.48 -105.03 -94.39
CA GLU A 13 -36.53 -105.04 -93.26
C GLU A 13 -35.42 -103.99 -93.43
N LEU A 14 -34.88 -103.84 -94.63
CA LEU A 14 -33.87 -102.80 -94.93
C LEU A 14 -34.42 -101.36 -94.76
N SER A 15 -35.72 -101.16 -95.00
CA SER A 15 -36.35 -99.85 -94.83
C SER A 15 -36.60 -99.48 -93.36
N GLU A 16 -36.95 -100.47 -92.53
CA GLU A 16 -37.12 -100.29 -91.08
C GLU A 16 -35.79 -100.02 -90.39
N ILE A 17 -34.74 -100.77 -90.74
CA ILE A 17 -33.37 -100.54 -90.21
C ILE A 17 -32.90 -99.12 -90.56
N ARG A 18 -33.11 -98.65 -91.79
CA ARG A 18 -32.73 -97.28 -92.19
C ARG A 18 -33.51 -96.22 -91.37
N LYS A 19 -34.80 -96.46 -91.11
CA LYS A 19 -35.63 -95.55 -90.31
C LYS A 19 -35.16 -95.49 -88.85
N GLU A 20 -34.85 -96.65 -88.25
CA GLU A 20 -34.33 -96.74 -86.89
C GLU A 20 -32.94 -96.09 -86.76
N VAL A 21 -32.09 -96.21 -87.77
CA VAL A 21 -30.80 -95.50 -87.83
C VAL A 21 -30.98 -93.97 -87.91
N ILE A 22 -31.98 -93.48 -88.65
CA ILE A 22 -32.27 -92.04 -88.72
C ILE A 22 -32.85 -91.54 -87.38
N GLU A 23 -33.74 -92.31 -86.78
CA GLU A 23 -34.38 -91.96 -85.50
C GLU A 23 -33.37 -91.96 -84.35
N SER A 24 -32.48 -92.96 -84.28
CA SER A 24 -31.37 -93.00 -83.33
C SER A 24 -30.40 -91.82 -83.54
N ARG A 25 -30.05 -91.47 -84.79
CA ARG A 25 -29.22 -90.29 -85.07
C ARG A 25 -29.89 -88.99 -84.62
N ASN A 26 -31.19 -88.85 -84.83
CA ASN A 26 -31.94 -87.67 -84.39
C ASN A 26 -32.01 -87.59 -82.86
N LEU A 27 -32.18 -88.72 -82.19
CA LEU A 27 -32.15 -88.82 -80.74
C LEU A 27 -30.77 -88.44 -80.19
N VAL A 28 -29.70 -88.88 -80.84
CA VAL A 28 -28.30 -88.50 -80.52
C VAL A 28 -28.07 -87.00 -80.70
N ILE A 29 -28.58 -86.37 -81.75
CA ILE A 29 -28.47 -84.91 -81.94
C ILE A 29 -29.23 -84.18 -80.83
N LYS A 30 -30.40 -84.69 -80.44
CA LYS A 30 -31.21 -84.09 -79.38
C LYS A 30 -30.53 -84.21 -78.02
N THR A 31 -29.93 -85.36 -77.70
CA THR A 31 -29.16 -85.53 -76.45
C THR A 31 -27.90 -84.68 -76.45
N ASP A 32 -27.20 -84.53 -77.57
CA ASP A 32 -26.04 -83.64 -77.69
C ASP A 32 -26.42 -82.16 -77.47
N ASN A 33 -27.53 -81.72 -78.04
CA ASN A 33 -28.04 -80.37 -77.79
C ASN A 33 -28.48 -80.15 -76.33
N LEU A 34 -29.14 -81.14 -75.72
CA LEU A 34 -29.51 -81.07 -74.30
C LEU A 34 -28.27 -81.05 -73.41
N LEU A 35 -27.24 -81.85 -73.71
CA LEU A 35 -25.98 -81.87 -72.99
C LEU A 35 -25.26 -80.52 -73.08
N LYS A 36 -25.20 -79.92 -74.28
CA LYS A 36 -24.61 -78.59 -74.47
C LYS A 36 -25.36 -77.52 -73.69
N ASN A 37 -26.69 -77.56 -73.68
CA ASN A 37 -27.49 -76.60 -72.92
C ASN A 37 -27.32 -76.79 -71.40
N LEU A 38 -27.36 -78.04 -70.92
CA LEU A 38 -27.12 -78.36 -69.52
C LEU A 38 -25.71 -77.90 -69.09
N HIS A 39 -24.70 -78.11 -69.94
CA HIS A 39 -23.35 -77.64 -69.69
C HIS A 39 -23.27 -76.11 -69.58
N ALA A 40 -23.99 -75.39 -70.43
CA ALA A 40 -24.08 -73.93 -70.37
C ALA A 40 -24.78 -73.44 -69.09
N GLU A 41 -25.88 -74.09 -68.68
CA GLU A 41 -26.59 -73.78 -67.44
C GLU A 41 -25.75 -74.08 -66.19
N VAL A 42 -25.09 -75.24 -66.14
CA VAL A 42 -24.17 -75.60 -65.05
C VAL A 42 -23.04 -74.57 -64.93
N LYS A 43 -22.47 -74.14 -66.07
CA LYS A 43 -21.46 -73.09 -66.09
C LYS A 43 -22.00 -71.73 -65.63
N ALA A 44 -23.23 -71.38 -66.01
CA ALA A 44 -23.88 -70.14 -65.57
C ALA A 44 -24.18 -70.14 -64.07
N ILE A 45 -24.63 -71.27 -63.52
CA ILE A 45 -24.85 -71.46 -62.07
C ILE A 45 -23.52 -71.34 -61.31
N GLY A 46 -22.47 -72.00 -61.80
CA GLY A 46 -21.12 -71.89 -61.22
C GLY A 46 -20.63 -70.44 -61.18
N LYS A 47 -20.79 -69.70 -62.28
CA LYS A 47 -20.42 -68.28 -62.36
C LYS A 47 -21.22 -67.40 -61.39
N ARG A 48 -22.53 -67.64 -61.24
CA ARG A 48 -23.37 -66.90 -60.28
C ARG A 48 -22.97 -67.18 -58.83
N HIS A 49 -22.66 -68.43 -58.49
CA HIS A 49 -22.16 -68.77 -57.16
C HIS A 49 -20.81 -68.09 -56.88
N GLU A 50 -19.90 -68.08 -57.84
CA GLU A 50 -18.61 -67.41 -57.72
C GLU A 50 -18.77 -65.89 -57.55
N ASP A 51 -19.66 -65.25 -58.32
CA ASP A 51 -19.96 -63.82 -58.19
C ASP A 51 -20.61 -63.47 -56.85
N LEU A 52 -21.51 -64.31 -56.32
CA LEU A 52 -22.10 -64.13 -54.99
C LEU A 52 -21.07 -64.32 -53.89
N GLN A 53 -20.22 -65.33 -53.96
CA GLN A 53 -19.14 -65.54 -53.00
C GLN A 53 -18.14 -64.39 -53.02
N LYS A 54 -17.73 -63.91 -54.21
CA LYS A 54 -16.87 -62.73 -54.35
C LYS A 54 -17.54 -61.49 -53.77
N ARG A 55 -18.81 -61.23 -54.08
CA ARG A 55 -19.56 -60.08 -53.51
C ARG A 55 -19.69 -60.18 -52.00
N GLN A 56 -20.01 -61.37 -51.46
CA GLN A 56 -20.12 -61.59 -50.03
C GLN A 56 -18.78 -61.41 -49.32
N TRP A 57 -17.69 -61.97 -49.86
CA TRP A 57 -16.33 -61.78 -49.34
C TRP A 57 -15.88 -60.31 -49.37
N ILE A 58 -16.18 -59.60 -50.45
CA ILE A 58 -15.88 -58.16 -50.55
C ILE A 58 -16.72 -57.39 -49.52
N SER A 59 -18.01 -57.70 -49.39
CA SER A 59 -18.91 -57.00 -48.45
C SER A 59 -18.56 -57.26 -46.97
N SER A 60 -18.15 -58.47 -46.61
CA SER A 60 -17.73 -58.80 -45.24
C SER A 60 -16.38 -58.16 -44.93
N GLY A 61 -15.45 -58.16 -45.90
CA GLY A 61 -14.18 -57.43 -45.78
C GLY A 61 -14.38 -55.95 -45.53
N VAL A 62 -15.27 -55.30 -46.30
CA VAL A 62 -15.64 -53.89 -46.10
C VAL A 62 -16.31 -53.68 -44.74
N ALA A 63 -17.21 -54.58 -44.31
CA ALA A 63 -17.88 -54.48 -43.02
C ALA A 63 -16.89 -54.56 -41.84
N TYR A 64 -15.91 -55.47 -41.88
CA TYR A 64 -14.88 -55.57 -40.85
C TYR A 64 -13.97 -54.34 -40.82
N VAL A 65 -13.60 -53.79 -41.98
CA VAL A 65 -12.80 -52.56 -42.06
C VAL A 65 -13.58 -51.38 -41.46
N LEU A 66 -14.87 -51.24 -41.79
CA LEU A 66 -15.73 -50.20 -41.21
C LEU A 66 -15.90 -50.36 -39.70
N PHE A 67 -16.11 -51.59 -39.23
CA PHE A 67 -16.22 -51.89 -37.80
C PHE A 67 -14.92 -51.59 -37.05
N ALA A 68 -13.77 -51.99 -37.60
CA ALA A 68 -12.46 -51.67 -37.03
C ALA A 68 -12.23 -50.15 -36.97
N ALA A 69 -12.59 -49.42 -38.02
CA ALA A 69 -12.49 -47.96 -38.05
C ALA A 69 -13.39 -47.30 -36.99
N LEU A 70 -14.61 -47.78 -36.76
CA LEU A 70 -15.50 -47.30 -35.70
C LEU A 70 -14.95 -47.59 -34.31
N CYS A 71 -14.42 -48.78 -34.07
CA CYS A 71 -13.82 -49.14 -32.78
C CYS A 71 -12.59 -48.28 -32.48
N VAL A 72 -11.71 -48.07 -33.46
CA VAL A 72 -10.54 -47.19 -33.32
C VAL A 72 -10.99 -45.74 -33.10
N GLY A 73 -11.95 -45.25 -33.89
CA GLY A 73 -12.52 -43.91 -33.73
C GLY A 73 -13.13 -43.69 -32.33
N GLY A 74 -13.95 -44.63 -31.87
CA GLY A 74 -14.55 -44.60 -30.53
C GLY A 74 -13.51 -44.63 -29.40
N ALA A 75 -12.47 -45.47 -29.52
CA ALA A 75 -11.39 -45.55 -28.54
C ALA A 75 -10.57 -44.24 -28.48
N THR A 76 -10.25 -43.65 -29.64
CA THR A 76 -9.53 -42.36 -29.69
C THR A 76 -10.36 -41.23 -29.09
N MET A 77 -11.68 -41.20 -29.32
CA MET A 77 -12.60 -40.19 -28.77
C MET A 77 -12.74 -40.27 -27.24
N VAL A 78 -12.84 -41.48 -26.68
CA VAL A 78 -12.89 -41.66 -25.22
C VAL A 78 -11.57 -41.27 -24.58
N MET A 79 -10.43 -41.64 -25.19
CA MET A 79 -9.11 -41.30 -24.67
C MET A 79 -8.84 -39.80 -24.75
N SER A 80 -9.21 -39.13 -25.84
CA SER A 80 -9.04 -37.68 -26.01
C SER A 80 -9.95 -36.88 -25.07
N SER A 81 -11.16 -37.37 -24.81
CA SER A 81 -12.08 -36.75 -23.84
C SER A 81 -11.57 -36.88 -22.40
N ARG A 82 -11.10 -38.08 -22.01
CA ARG A 82 -10.50 -38.30 -20.69
C ARG A 82 -9.21 -37.52 -20.50
N SER A 83 -8.36 -37.43 -21.52
CA SER A 83 -7.13 -36.63 -21.45
C SER A 83 -7.44 -35.15 -21.32
N SER A 84 -8.43 -34.63 -22.06
CA SER A 84 -8.85 -33.23 -21.98
C SER A 84 -9.37 -32.86 -20.58
N ASN A 85 -10.23 -33.70 -19.99
CA ASN A 85 -10.72 -33.48 -18.63
C ASN A 85 -9.59 -33.58 -17.60
N ALA A 86 -8.70 -34.56 -17.71
CA ALA A 86 -7.55 -34.70 -16.82
C ALA A 86 -6.57 -33.53 -16.93
N THR A 87 -6.34 -33.00 -18.14
CA THR A 87 -5.52 -31.79 -18.34
C THR A 87 -6.19 -30.55 -17.77
N ALA A 88 -7.52 -30.42 -17.92
CA ALA A 88 -8.26 -29.29 -17.36
C ALA A 88 -8.29 -29.31 -15.83
N GLU A 89 -8.42 -30.49 -15.21
CA GLU A 89 -8.31 -30.65 -13.75
C GLU A 89 -6.90 -30.32 -13.27
N ARG A 90 -5.85 -30.78 -13.98
CA ARG A 90 -4.47 -30.41 -13.65
C ARG A 90 -4.24 -28.90 -13.75
N GLU A 91 -4.69 -28.26 -14.82
CA GLU A 91 -4.54 -26.81 -14.97
C GLU A 91 -5.29 -26.04 -13.86
N ARG A 92 -6.48 -26.50 -13.47
CA ARG A 92 -7.23 -25.92 -12.35
C ARG A 92 -6.49 -26.11 -11.03
N LEU A 93 -6.01 -27.33 -10.76
CA LEU A 93 -5.25 -27.63 -9.54
C LEU A 93 -3.97 -26.81 -9.48
N GLU A 94 -3.21 -26.73 -10.57
CA GLU A 94 -2.02 -25.88 -10.68
C GLU A 94 -2.36 -24.41 -10.39
N LYS A 95 -3.42 -23.87 -10.99
CA LYS A 95 -3.90 -22.50 -10.68
C LYS A 95 -4.23 -22.35 -9.19
N THR A 96 -4.99 -23.27 -8.59
CA THR A 96 -5.32 -23.19 -7.16
C THR A 96 -4.09 -23.28 -6.26
N VAL A 97 -3.10 -24.11 -6.61
CA VAL A 97 -1.83 -24.19 -5.88
C VAL A 97 -1.09 -22.87 -6.00
N THR A 98 -0.96 -22.30 -7.21
CA THR A 98 -0.28 -21.00 -7.38
C THR A 98 -0.98 -19.88 -6.60
N GLU A 99 -2.31 -19.84 -6.59
CA GLU A 99 -3.08 -18.85 -5.87
C GLU A 99 -2.95 -19.02 -4.35
N LEU A 100 -3.09 -20.24 -3.83
CA LEU A 100 -2.89 -20.52 -2.40
C LEU A 100 -1.46 -20.23 -1.95
N THR A 101 -0.47 -20.52 -2.80
CA THR A 101 0.94 -20.21 -2.51
C THR A 101 1.15 -18.70 -2.43
N ALA A 102 0.59 -17.94 -3.38
CA ALA A 102 0.63 -16.48 -3.35
C ALA A 102 -0.09 -15.90 -2.13
N GLN A 103 -1.23 -16.46 -1.72
CA GLN A 103 -1.95 -16.05 -0.51
C GLN A 103 -1.13 -16.35 0.77
N LEU A 104 -0.50 -17.52 0.85
CA LEU A 104 0.37 -17.87 1.97
C LEU A 104 1.58 -16.94 2.07
N ASP A 105 2.23 -16.64 0.94
CA ASP A 105 3.37 -15.72 0.93
C ASP A 105 2.95 -14.30 1.31
N LYS A 106 1.78 -13.84 0.84
CA LYS A 106 1.19 -12.57 1.26
C LYS A 106 0.93 -12.54 2.77
N GLN A 107 0.29 -13.58 3.33
CA GLN A 107 0.03 -13.67 4.77
C GLN A 107 1.32 -13.74 5.59
N ARG A 108 2.34 -14.47 5.12
CA ARG A 108 3.66 -14.51 5.76
C ARG A 108 4.34 -13.14 5.74
N ALA A 109 4.27 -12.42 4.63
CA ALA A 109 4.78 -11.06 4.53
C ALA A 109 4.05 -10.12 5.49
N GLU A 110 2.72 -10.20 5.58
CA GLU A 110 1.92 -9.43 6.53
C GLU A 110 2.26 -9.77 7.99
N GLN A 111 2.40 -11.05 8.33
CA GLN A 111 2.78 -11.48 9.68
C GLN A 111 4.19 -11.02 10.05
N THR A 112 5.17 -11.14 9.15
CA THR A 112 6.54 -10.68 9.43
C THR A 112 6.59 -9.17 9.60
N ALA A 113 5.82 -8.42 8.79
CA ALA A 113 5.62 -6.98 8.94
C ALA A 113 5.02 -6.59 10.31
N VAL A 114 3.97 -7.29 10.76
CA VAL A 114 3.35 -7.05 12.07
C VAL A 114 4.33 -7.39 13.19
N GLN A 115 5.01 -8.55 13.12
CA GLN A 115 6.01 -8.93 14.12
C GLN A 115 7.17 -7.92 14.19
N ALA A 116 7.63 -7.39 13.06
CA ALA A 116 8.64 -6.35 13.04
C ALA A 116 8.16 -5.07 13.75
N SER A 117 6.92 -4.63 13.48
CA SER A 117 6.34 -3.46 14.17
C SER A 117 6.17 -3.69 15.67
N GLN A 118 5.78 -4.90 16.10
CA GLN A 118 5.67 -5.26 17.51
C GLN A 118 7.03 -5.30 18.22
N ARG A 119 8.08 -5.81 17.55
CA ARG A 119 9.45 -5.77 18.09
C ARG A 119 9.93 -4.33 18.28
N ALA A 120 9.71 -3.47 17.30
CA ALA A 120 10.05 -2.06 17.39
C ALA A 120 9.26 -1.35 18.51
N ALA A 121 7.96 -1.62 18.64
CA ALA A 121 7.14 -1.11 19.75
C ALA A 121 7.66 -1.56 21.12
N ASN A 122 8.04 -2.84 21.26
CA ASN A 122 8.63 -3.37 22.50
C ASN A 122 9.97 -2.72 22.82
N GLU A 123 10.80 -2.46 21.81
CA GLU A 123 12.06 -1.73 22.00
C GLU A 123 11.81 -0.30 22.49
N VAL A 124 10.90 0.43 21.86
CA VAL A 124 10.47 1.78 22.29
C VAL A 124 9.96 1.76 23.73
N PHE A 125 9.12 0.78 24.08
CA PHE A 125 8.65 0.60 25.45
C PHE A 125 9.82 0.35 26.43
N ARG A 126 10.78 -0.51 26.04
CA ARG A 126 11.95 -0.80 26.85
C ARG A 126 12.85 0.42 27.05
N LEU A 127 12.94 1.29 26.04
CA LEU A 127 13.66 2.56 26.16
C LEU A 127 12.99 3.49 27.18
N MET A 128 11.65 3.48 27.20
CA MET A 128 10.86 4.26 28.16
C MET A 128 10.93 3.72 29.59
N THR A 129 11.16 2.42 29.81
CA THR A 129 11.16 1.83 31.16
C THR A 129 12.55 1.61 31.76
N ASN A 130 13.53 1.19 30.95
CA ASN A 130 14.79 0.67 31.49
C ASN A 130 15.92 1.71 31.52
N LEU A 131 15.79 2.82 30.79
CA LEU A 131 16.80 3.87 30.83
C LEU A 131 16.67 4.71 32.11
N PRO A 132 17.77 5.20 32.67
CA PRO A 132 17.74 6.07 33.84
C PRO A 132 17.37 7.52 33.46
N GLY A 133 16.62 8.17 34.35
CA GLY A 133 16.40 9.62 34.32
C GLY A 133 15.83 10.16 33.01
N ASP A 134 16.47 11.20 32.48
CA ASP A 134 16.05 11.96 31.29
C ASP A 134 16.30 11.18 29.98
N GLU A 135 17.14 10.14 30.00
CA GLU A 135 17.40 9.34 28.79
C GLU A 135 16.17 8.56 28.33
N ARG A 136 15.19 8.34 29.22
CA ARG A 136 13.88 7.74 28.89
C ARG A 136 13.13 8.53 27.82
N LEU A 137 13.42 9.83 27.65
CA LEU A 137 12.87 10.66 26.58
C LEU A 137 13.28 10.19 25.18
N LYS A 138 14.41 9.49 25.04
CA LYS A 138 14.79 8.89 23.75
C LYS A 138 13.72 7.92 23.25
N GLY A 139 13.10 7.16 24.16
CA GLY A 139 11.97 6.29 23.81
C GLY A 139 10.73 7.08 23.36
N VAL A 140 10.51 8.25 23.94
CA VAL A 140 9.43 9.16 23.53
C VAL A 140 9.67 9.72 22.13
N ASP A 141 10.92 10.03 21.77
CA ASP A 141 11.28 10.51 20.43
C ASP A 141 11.19 9.40 19.38
N GLU A 142 11.63 8.18 19.71
CA GLU A 142 11.49 7.02 18.82
C GLU A 142 10.02 6.61 18.60
N LEU A 143 9.14 6.83 19.58
CA LEU A 143 7.71 6.62 19.43
C LEU A 143 7.10 7.48 18.30
N VAL A 144 7.58 8.72 18.13
CA VAL A 144 7.08 9.64 17.08
C VAL A 144 7.49 9.15 15.68
N LYS A 145 8.62 8.45 15.58
CA LYS A 145 9.13 7.90 14.32
C LYS A 145 8.52 6.54 13.98
N LEU A 146 7.93 5.86 14.95
CA LEU A 146 7.38 4.52 14.80
C LEU A 146 6.10 4.55 13.95
N ASP A 147 6.00 3.65 12.95
CA ASP A 147 4.76 3.42 12.23
C ASP A 147 3.75 2.70 13.14
N THR A 148 2.79 3.46 13.64
CA THR A 148 1.76 2.96 14.56
C THR A 148 0.58 2.28 13.85
N SER A 149 0.51 2.30 12.52
CA SER A 149 -0.62 1.75 11.75
C SER A 149 -0.82 0.25 11.93
N ARG A 150 0.28 -0.48 12.16
CA ARG A 150 0.31 -1.94 12.33
C ARG A 150 0.19 -2.39 13.78
N LEU A 151 0.16 -1.44 14.72
CA LEU A 151 0.03 -1.72 16.15
C LEU A 151 -1.44 -1.83 16.56
N THR A 152 -1.70 -2.72 17.50
CA THR A 152 -3.03 -2.84 18.11
C THR A 152 -3.42 -1.54 18.83
N ALA A 153 -4.73 -1.30 18.99
CA ALA A 153 -5.21 -0.13 19.71
C ALA A 153 -4.68 -0.08 21.17
N LEU A 154 -4.56 -1.24 21.81
CA LEU A 154 -4.02 -1.37 23.16
C LEU A 154 -2.53 -0.98 23.22
N GLU A 155 -1.70 -1.51 22.32
CA GLU A 155 -0.26 -1.19 22.28
C GLU A 155 -0.03 0.30 22.06
N ARG A 156 -0.76 0.90 21.11
CA ARG A 156 -0.70 2.36 20.87
C ARG A 156 -1.09 3.15 22.10
N ALA A 157 -2.20 2.79 22.74
CA ALA A 157 -2.66 3.46 23.95
C ALA A 157 -1.64 3.33 25.09
N ALA A 158 -1.07 2.14 25.29
CA ALA A 158 -0.05 1.90 26.30
C ALA A 158 1.21 2.74 26.08
N LEU A 159 1.74 2.77 24.85
CA LEU A 159 2.91 3.58 24.49
C LEU A 159 2.63 5.08 24.67
N ASN A 160 1.48 5.56 24.21
CA ASN A 160 1.10 6.96 24.33
C ASN A 160 0.91 7.39 25.80
N ASN A 161 0.23 6.54 26.59
CA ASN A 161 0.04 6.79 28.02
C ASN A 161 1.37 6.81 28.75
N GLN A 162 2.26 5.86 28.47
CA GLN A 162 3.59 5.81 29.05
C GLN A 162 4.42 7.04 28.68
N ALA A 163 4.39 7.44 27.40
CA ALA A 163 5.08 8.64 26.95
C ALA A 163 4.53 9.92 27.61
N ALA A 164 3.20 10.01 27.79
CA ALA A 164 2.59 11.13 28.50
C ALA A 164 2.98 11.17 29.99
N LEU A 165 2.99 10.01 30.66
CA LEU A 165 3.44 9.88 32.05
C LEU A 165 4.91 10.29 32.20
N LEU A 166 5.78 9.84 31.30
CA LEU A 166 7.20 10.20 31.32
C LEU A 166 7.44 11.69 31.09
N ARG A 167 6.76 12.28 30.09
CA ARG A 167 6.82 13.73 29.85
C ARG A 167 6.40 14.51 31.10
N ARG A 168 5.35 14.05 31.79
CA ARG A 168 4.90 14.67 33.04
C ARG A 168 5.91 14.48 34.17
N GLU A 169 6.39 13.26 34.41
CA GLU A 169 7.35 12.96 35.48
C GLU A 169 8.65 13.76 35.33
N ILE A 170 9.24 13.70 34.13
CA ILE A 170 10.50 14.40 33.83
C ILE A 170 10.27 15.91 33.77
N GLY A 171 9.12 16.34 33.25
CA GLY A 171 8.69 17.72 33.27
C GLY A 171 8.58 18.27 34.70
N ASP A 172 7.81 17.63 35.57
CA ASP A 172 7.62 18.04 36.97
C ASP A 172 8.97 18.09 37.71
N ALA A 173 9.85 17.12 37.48
CA ALA A 173 11.20 17.12 38.04
C ALA A 173 12.04 18.31 37.53
N ALA A 174 12.01 18.60 36.23
CA ALA A 174 12.68 19.77 35.65
C ALA A 174 12.12 21.09 36.21
N PHE A 175 10.80 21.16 36.40
CA PHE A 175 10.14 22.32 36.98
C PHE A 175 10.58 22.57 38.43
N GLU A 176 10.64 21.54 39.26
CA GLU A 176 11.10 21.66 40.64
C GLU A 176 12.60 22.00 40.73
N ARG A 177 13.44 21.45 39.83
CA ARG A 177 14.86 21.86 39.70
C ARG A 177 14.98 23.32 39.31
N GLY A 178 14.19 23.79 38.35
CA GLY A 178 14.15 25.19 37.93
C GLY A 178 13.70 26.12 39.06
N LYS A 179 12.66 25.75 39.83
CA LYS A 179 12.24 26.49 41.03
C LYS A 179 13.32 26.52 42.10
N ALA A 180 14.06 25.42 42.29
CA ALA A 180 15.18 25.38 43.22
C ALA A 180 16.33 26.31 42.77
N ALA A 181 16.69 26.28 41.49
CA ALA A 181 17.66 27.19 40.89
C ALA A 181 17.24 28.67 41.05
N PHE A 182 15.95 28.95 40.85
CA PHE A 182 15.38 30.29 41.06
C PHE A 182 15.57 30.77 42.51
N ARG A 183 15.30 29.91 43.51
CA ARG A 183 15.53 30.22 44.92
C ARG A 183 17.01 30.45 45.26
N ARG A 184 17.93 29.80 44.54
CA ARG A 184 19.38 30.00 44.65
C ARG A 184 19.90 31.22 43.88
N ASN A 185 18.99 31.98 43.25
CA ASN A 185 19.31 33.11 42.40
C ASN A 185 20.12 32.73 41.12
N GLU A 186 20.08 31.47 40.69
CA GLU A 186 20.77 30.97 39.50
C GLU A 186 19.86 31.14 38.26
N MET A 187 19.82 32.36 37.70
CA MET A 187 18.87 32.69 36.63
C MET A 187 19.10 31.90 35.33
N LYS A 188 20.36 31.68 34.94
CA LYS A 188 20.70 30.86 33.77
C LYS A 188 20.20 29.41 33.91
N ALA A 189 20.48 28.78 35.04
CA ALA A 189 20.01 27.41 35.31
C ALA A 189 18.47 27.34 35.38
N THR A 190 17.82 28.40 35.88
CA THR A 190 16.36 28.51 35.85
C THR A 190 15.84 28.54 34.42
N ILE A 191 16.46 29.34 33.54
CA ILE A 191 16.09 29.40 32.12
C ILE A 191 16.21 28.01 31.49
N ASP A 192 17.32 27.31 31.71
CA ASP A 192 17.58 26.01 31.09
C ASP A 192 16.56 24.95 31.56
N GLU A 193 16.38 24.80 32.88
CA GLU A 193 15.49 23.76 33.44
C GLU A 193 14.00 24.05 33.19
N ILE A 194 13.56 25.31 33.33
CA ILE A 194 12.16 25.66 33.05
C ILE A 194 11.87 25.65 31.54
N SER A 195 12.83 25.98 30.68
CA SER A 195 12.64 25.83 29.22
C SER A 195 12.51 24.35 28.82
N ARG A 196 13.29 23.46 29.45
CA ARG A 196 13.10 22.01 29.29
C ARG A 196 11.72 21.57 29.74
N PHE A 197 11.22 22.08 30.86
CA PHE A 197 9.87 21.80 31.32
C PHE A 197 8.81 22.22 30.29
N VAL A 198 8.90 23.44 29.76
CA VAL A 198 7.96 23.94 28.74
C VAL A 198 7.99 23.06 27.48
N ALA A 199 9.16 22.56 27.08
CA ALA A 199 9.31 21.64 25.94
C ALA A 199 8.61 20.28 26.14
N MET A 200 8.31 19.88 27.38
CA MET A 200 7.57 18.64 27.67
C MET A 200 6.04 18.76 27.48
N ASN A 201 5.55 19.91 26.99
CA ASN A 201 4.12 20.21 26.85
C ASN A 201 3.29 19.99 28.13
N PRO A 202 3.61 20.69 29.22
CA PRO A 202 2.87 20.57 30.47
C PRO A 202 1.46 21.18 30.37
N PRO A 203 0.57 20.86 31.33
CA PRO A 203 -0.76 21.46 31.40
C PRO A 203 -0.72 23.00 31.50
N GLN A 204 -1.80 23.65 31.05
CA GLN A 204 -1.88 25.12 30.94
C GLN A 204 -1.63 25.85 32.27
N GLU A 205 -2.06 25.27 33.39
CA GLU A 205 -1.85 25.85 34.73
C GLU A 205 -0.35 25.93 35.06
N GLN A 206 0.38 24.84 34.88
CA GLN A 206 1.82 24.83 35.14
C GLN A 206 2.61 25.63 34.10
N LEU A 207 2.14 25.71 32.85
CA LEU A 207 2.72 26.60 31.84
C LEU A 207 2.65 28.07 32.24
N LEU A 208 1.59 28.47 32.95
CA LEU A 208 1.43 29.82 33.44
C LEU A 208 2.47 30.13 34.51
N ASP A 209 2.64 29.24 35.49
CA ASP A 209 3.68 29.34 36.52
C ASP A 209 5.09 29.35 35.91
N ALA A 210 5.35 28.48 34.92
CA ALA A 210 6.61 28.47 34.20
C ALA A 210 6.88 29.78 33.45
N SER A 211 5.83 30.41 32.90
CA SER A 211 5.94 31.71 32.22
C SER A 211 6.37 32.82 33.19
N PHE A 212 5.92 32.76 34.45
CA PHE A 212 6.41 33.66 35.50
C PHE A 212 7.90 33.45 35.79
N PHE A 213 8.31 32.23 36.12
CA PHE A 213 9.71 31.94 36.47
C PHE A 213 10.67 32.27 35.32
N LEU A 214 10.33 31.89 34.07
CA LEU A 214 11.12 32.26 32.90
C LEU A 214 11.11 33.76 32.65
N GLY A 215 9.97 34.42 32.77
CA GLY A 215 9.84 35.86 32.58
C GLY A 215 10.73 36.65 33.54
N VAL A 216 10.77 36.25 34.82
CA VAL A 216 11.66 36.85 35.82
C VAL A 216 13.12 36.56 35.50
N ALA A 217 13.47 35.31 35.18
CA ALA A 217 14.84 34.92 34.90
C ALA A 217 15.40 35.61 33.64
N TYR A 218 14.62 35.72 32.57
CA TYR A 218 15.00 36.47 31.37
C TYR A 218 15.16 37.97 31.64
N ASN A 219 14.29 38.57 32.46
CA ASN A 219 14.43 39.98 32.84
C ASN A 219 15.75 40.21 33.60
N ASN A 220 16.09 39.33 34.55
CA ASN A 220 17.35 39.41 35.31
C ASN A 220 18.59 39.23 34.41
N GLU A 221 18.52 38.37 33.39
CA GLU A 221 19.58 38.19 32.38
C GLU A 221 19.58 39.28 31.29
N ARG A 222 18.79 40.35 31.46
CA ARG A 222 18.61 41.46 30.50
C ARG A 222 18.08 41.06 29.12
N LYS A 223 17.49 39.88 29.01
CA LYS A 223 16.84 39.37 27.79
C LYS A 223 15.38 39.84 27.75
N HIS A 224 15.19 41.16 27.73
CA HIS A 224 13.87 41.79 27.87
C HIS A 224 12.90 41.41 26.75
N GLU A 225 13.38 41.27 25.51
CA GLU A 225 12.57 40.84 24.36
C GLU A 225 11.91 39.47 24.57
N GLN A 226 12.63 38.54 25.21
CA GLN A 226 12.11 37.19 25.51
C GLN A 226 11.22 37.20 26.76
N ALA A 227 11.48 38.10 27.72
CA ALA A 227 10.72 38.22 28.95
C ALA A 227 9.31 38.79 28.74
N VAL A 228 9.14 39.76 27.83
CA VAL A 228 7.86 40.43 27.56
C VAL A 228 6.69 39.45 27.30
N PRO A 229 6.77 38.54 26.30
CA PRO A 229 5.63 37.67 25.99
C PRO A 229 5.29 36.70 27.14
N LEU A 230 6.30 36.25 27.89
CA LEU A 230 6.12 35.32 29.00
C LEU A 230 5.46 36.00 30.21
N LEU A 231 5.93 37.20 30.58
CA LEU A 231 5.33 37.99 31.64
C LEU A 231 3.93 38.48 31.28
N ALA A 232 3.70 38.88 30.03
CA ALA A 232 2.38 39.29 29.55
C ALA A 232 1.37 38.13 29.63
N ARG A 233 1.80 36.90 29.25
CA ARG A 233 0.98 35.70 29.40
C ARG A 233 0.60 35.44 30.85
N PHE A 234 1.56 35.57 31.77
CA PHE A 234 1.31 35.40 33.21
C PHE A 234 0.32 36.42 33.76
N VAL A 235 0.53 37.71 33.47
CA VAL A 235 -0.33 38.81 33.95
C VAL A 235 -1.76 38.70 33.41
N ALA A 236 -1.93 38.21 32.19
CA ALA A 236 -3.24 37.99 31.58
C ALA A 236 -3.96 36.74 32.11
N GLY A 237 -3.21 35.66 32.37
CA GLY A 237 -3.74 34.38 32.79
C GLY A 237 -4.11 34.31 34.28
N ASP A 238 -3.21 34.74 35.18
CA ASP A 238 -3.43 34.60 36.63
C ASP A 238 -3.75 35.94 37.30
N LYS A 239 -5.02 36.34 37.23
CA LYS A 239 -5.50 37.62 37.78
C LYS A 239 -5.51 37.67 39.31
N ARG A 240 -5.40 36.53 40.01
CA ARG A 240 -5.52 36.45 41.48
C ARG A 240 -4.20 36.11 42.18
N SER A 241 -3.13 35.83 41.43
CA SER A 241 -1.83 35.55 42.03
C SER A 241 -1.31 36.72 42.85
N LYS A 242 -0.73 36.38 44.02
CA LYS A 242 0.02 37.32 44.86
C LYS A 242 1.32 37.80 44.22
N THR A 243 1.81 37.13 43.17
CA THR A 243 3.03 37.52 42.45
C THR A 243 2.72 38.31 41.17
N ARG A 244 1.44 38.58 40.88
CA ARG A 244 1.03 39.34 39.68
C ARG A 244 1.52 40.78 39.72
N ASP A 245 1.51 41.43 40.87
CA ASP A 245 2.03 42.78 41.05
C ASP A 245 3.53 42.86 40.73
N TYR A 246 4.32 41.90 41.21
CA TYR A 246 5.74 41.76 40.88
C TYR A 246 5.95 41.49 39.39
N ALA A 247 5.16 40.60 38.78
CA ALA A 247 5.23 40.32 37.35
C ALA A 247 4.88 41.55 36.50
N MET A 248 3.90 42.37 36.91
CA MET A 248 3.55 43.62 36.22
C MET A 248 4.66 44.67 36.33
N LEU A 249 5.34 44.75 37.49
CA LEU A 249 6.52 45.60 37.64
C LEU A 249 7.62 45.19 36.65
N LEU A 250 7.93 43.90 36.58
CA LEU A 250 8.95 43.38 35.66
C LEU A 250 8.52 43.50 34.19
N LEU A 251 7.24 43.34 33.88
CA LEU A 251 6.71 43.52 32.54
C LEU A 251 6.87 44.97 32.07
N ALA A 252 6.53 45.93 32.93
CA ALA A 252 6.75 47.35 32.68
C ALA A 252 8.23 47.68 32.50
N GLN A 253 9.11 47.07 33.30
CA GLN A 253 10.55 47.18 33.11
C GLN A 253 10.98 46.65 31.75
N SER A 254 10.57 45.43 31.38
CA SER A 254 10.92 44.85 30.10
C SER A 254 10.44 45.72 28.94
N TYR A 255 9.20 46.24 28.98
CA TYR A 255 8.70 47.16 27.96
C TYR A 255 9.49 48.48 27.89
N GLN A 256 9.93 49.01 29.03
CA GLN A 256 10.75 50.20 29.05
C GLN A 256 12.11 49.96 28.36
N GLU A 257 12.73 48.81 28.62
CA GLU A 257 14.01 48.42 28.02
C GLU A 257 13.89 48.04 26.54
N THR A 258 12.75 47.49 26.10
CA THR A 258 12.44 47.25 24.67
C THR A 258 11.94 48.51 23.94
N ASN A 259 11.98 49.68 24.59
CA ASN A 259 11.52 50.96 24.07
C ASN A 259 10.01 51.06 23.74
N ASP A 260 9.20 50.13 24.25
CA ASP A 260 7.73 50.13 24.17
C ASP A 260 7.12 51.00 25.30
N LEU A 261 7.49 52.30 25.33
CA LEU A 261 7.16 53.19 26.45
C LEU A 261 5.64 53.37 26.68
N ASP A 262 4.83 53.29 25.63
CA ASP A 262 3.37 53.35 25.74
C ASP A 262 2.80 52.16 26.51
N LYS A 263 3.23 50.94 26.18
CA LYS A 263 2.82 49.72 26.88
C LYS A 263 3.38 49.68 28.29
N ALA A 264 4.61 50.15 28.48
CA ALA A 264 5.21 50.29 29.81
C ALA A 264 4.36 51.19 30.72
N MET A 265 3.96 52.37 30.23
CA MET A 265 3.10 53.30 30.98
C MET A 265 1.73 52.70 31.32
N ALA A 266 1.08 52.08 30.34
CA ALA A 266 -0.23 51.45 30.55
C ALA A 266 -0.15 50.34 31.61
N THR A 267 0.87 49.49 31.53
CA THR A 267 1.08 48.39 32.48
C THR A 267 1.32 48.91 33.91
N VAL A 268 2.14 49.95 34.09
CA VAL A 268 2.39 50.55 35.41
C VAL A 268 1.14 51.21 35.99
N GLN A 269 0.36 51.90 35.16
CA GLN A 269 -0.90 52.51 35.60
C GLN A 269 -1.91 51.46 36.04
N GLU A 270 -2.07 50.38 35.26
CA GLU A 270 -2.92 49.26 35.63
C GLU A 270 -2.45 48.62 36.95
N ALA A 271 -1.14 48.42 37.11
CA ALA A 271 -0.57 47.82 38.31
C ALA A 271 -0.82 48.68 39.56
N LEU A 272 -0.64 50.00 39.47
CA LEU A 272 -0.91 50.94 40.57
C LEU A 272 -2.39 51.09 40.90
N ALA A 273 -3.28 50.97 39.90
CA ALA A 273 -4.72 50.99 40.10
C ALA A 273 -5.22 49.69 40.75
N THR A 274 -4.67 48.54 40.33
CA THR A 274 -5.08 47.21 40.81
C THR A 274 -4.46 46.89 42.18
N TYR A 275 -3.21 47.30 42.42
CA TYR A 275 -2.44 46.96 43.62
C TYR A 275 -1.86 48.21 44.32
N PRO A 276 -2.70 49.13 44.83
CA PRO A 276 -2.24 50.40 45.42
C PRO A 276 -1.43 50.22 46.70
N ALA A 277 -1.62 49.10 47.42
CA ALA A 277 -0.94 48.77 48.67
C ALA A 277 0.18 47.71 48.51
N SER A 278 0.59 47.38 47.28
CA SER A 278 1.70 46.46 47.03
C SER A 278 3.03 47.01 47.57
N GLU A 279 3.90 46.12 48.04
CA GLU A 279 5.29 46.44 48.42
C GLU A 279 6.07 47.07 47.26
N PHE A 280 5.66 46.78 46.02
CA PHE A 280 6.29 47.29 44.79
C PHE A 280 5.71 48.63 44.33
N ALA A 281 4.68 49.17 44.98
CA ALA A 281 4.04 50.42 44.58
C ALA A 281 5.02 51.62 44.50
N PRO A 282 5.98 51.81 45.43
CA PRO A 282 7.00 52.85 45.29
C PRO A 282 7.88 52.68 44.04
N GLN A 283 8.26 51.43 43.73
CA GLN A 283 9.07 51.11 42.54
C GLN A 283 8.29 51.36 41.24
N MET A 284 7.02 51.00 41.22
CA MET A 284 6.11 51.29 40.10
C MET A 284 5.96 52.80 39.87
N ARG A 285 5.77 53.61 40.93
CA ARG A 285 5.71 55.08 40.81
C ARG A 285 7.02 55.68 40.32
N SER A 286 8.15 55.17 40.82
CA SER A 286 9.48 55.58 40.34
C SER A 286 9.64 55.31 38.85
N ARG A 287 9.27 54.10 38.38
CA ARG A 287 9.26 53.75 36.96
C ARG A 287 8.30 54.59 36.13
N GLN A 288 7.12 54.88 36.64
CA GLN A 288 6.19 55.78 35.95
C GLN A 288 6.84 57.15 35.69
N SER A 289 7.57 57.69 36.67
CA SER A 289 8.29 58.96 36.53
C SER A 289 9.45 58.87 35.52
N SER A 290 10.19 57.74 35.51
CA SER A 290 11.30 57.56 34.57
C SER A 290 10.81 57.41 33.13
N ILE A 291 9.73 56.65 32.91
CA ILE A 291 9.12 56.50 31.58
C ILE A 291 8.58 57.85 31.07
N ARG A 292 7.95 58.66 31.93
CA ARG A 292 7.51 60.03 31.57
C ARG A 292 8.69 60.91 31.15
N ARG A 293 9.79 60.88 31.91
CA ARG A 293 11.02 61.62 31.57
C ARG A 293 11.65 61.13 30.28
N GLN A 294 11.67 59.82 30.03
CA GLN A 294 12.20 59.24 28.80
C GLN A 294 11.34 59.63 27.59
N ARG A 295 10.02 59.68 27.76
CA ARG A 295 9.08 60.16 26.74
C ARG A 295 9.23 61.66 26.46
N SER A 296 9.38 62.49 27.50
CA SER A 296 9.55 63.93 27.34
C SER A 296 10.94 64.30 26.79
N GLY A 297 11.99 63.62 27.25
CA GLY A 297 13.35 63.79 26.74
C GLY A 297 13.51 63.29 25.30
N GLY A 298 12.79 62.23 24.91
CA GLY A 298 12.69 61.82 23.51
C GLY A 298 11.92 62.82 22.64
N ALA A 299 10.91 63.50 23.20
CA ALA A 299 10.19 64.57 22.51
C ALA A 299 11.05 65.84 22.35
N GLU A 300 11.87 66.20 23.35
CA GLU A 300 12.88 67.27 23.23
C GLU A 300 14.00 66.91 22.25
N ALA A 301 14.50 65.66 22.26
CA ALA A 301 15.52 65.21 21.29
C ALA A 301 14.98 65.14 19.86
N ALA A 302 13.71 64.78 19.67
CA ALA A 302 13.03 64.84 18.37
C ALA A 302 12.73 66.29 17.93
N ALA A 303 12.49 67.22 18.88
CA ALA A 303 12.31 68.65 18.60
C ALA A 303 13.65 69.40 18.37
N ALA A 304 14.77 68.87 18.86
CA ALA A 304 16.11 69.44 18.68
C ALA A 304 16.84 68.92 17.43
N ALA A 305 16.29 67.94 16.71
CA ALA A 305 16.76 67.62 15.37
C ALA A 305 16.37 68.76 14.41
N PRO A 306 17.33 69.46 13.76
CA PRO A 306 16.96 70.49 12.80
C PRO A 306 16.16 69.83 11.67
N ALA A 307 15.09 70.49 11.26
CA ALA A 307 14.23 70.10 10.14
C ALA A 307 15.07 69.85 8.88
N ALA A 308 15.51 68.61 8.68
CA ALA A 308 15.97 68.13 7.40
C ALA A 308 14.73 67.96 6.53
N ALA A 309 14.66 68.77 5.48
CA ALA A 309 13.69 68.72 4.40
C ALA A 309 13.39 67.26 3.96
N PRO A 310 12.17 66.98 3.46
CA PRO A 310 11.79 65.63 3.07
C PRO A 310 12.71 65.15 1.95
N ALA A 311 13.60 64.21 2.28
CA ALA A 311 14.35 63.47 1.28
C ALA A 311 13.35 62.67 0.46
N ALA A 312 13.28 63.04 -0.82
CA ALA A 312 12.46 62.42 -1.85
C ALA A 312 12.46 60.89 -1.74
N ALA A 313 11.29 60.31 -2.01
CA ALA A 313 11.07 58.89 -2.17
C ALA A 313 12.21 58.27 -3.00
N ARG A 314 13.01 57.40 -2.37
CA ARG A 314 13.85 56.46 -3.11
C ARG A 314 12.90 55.47 -3.79
N PRO A 315 12.98 55.29 -5.12
CA PRO A 315 12.19 54.27 -5.78
C PRO A 315 12.62 52.90 -5.25
N LEU A 316 11.62 52.05 -5.00
CA LEU A 316 11.77 50.64 -4.67
C LEU A 316 12.67 50.00 -5.74
N VAL A 317 13.83 49.49 -5.31
CA VAL A 317 14.61 48.56 -6.11
C VAL A 317 13.77 47.27 -6.20
N PRO A 318 13.46 46.76 -7.40
CA PRO A 318 12.71 45.52 -7.51
C PRO A 318 13.56 44.39 -6.94
N VAL A 319 12.97 43.61 -6.05
CA VAL A 319 13.50 42.32 -5.59
C VAL A 319 13.64 41.43 -6.82
N THR A 320 14.86 41.24 -7.31
CA THR A 320 15.18 40.22 -8.28
C THR A 320 15.05 38.87 -7.59
N VAL A 321 14.01 38.13 -7.94
CA VAL A 321 13.85 36.71 -7.62
C VAL A 321 15.05 35.96 -8.23
N PRO A 322 15.84 35.20 -7.46
CA PRO A 322 16.82 34.31 -8.04
C PRO A 322 16.10 33.14 -8.72
N THR A 323 16.34 33.00 -10.02
CA THR A 323 15.92 31.90 -10.89
C THR A 323 16.41 30.56 -10.32
N PRO A 324 15.62 29.48 -10.37
CA PRO A 324 16.08 28.15 -9.95
C PRO A 324 17.20 27.64 -10.87
N ALA A 325 18.25 27.08 -10.26
CA ALA A 325 19.35 26.41 -10.95
C ALA A 325 18.85 25.21 -11.78
N PRO A 326 19.44 24.95 -12.97
CA PRO A 326 19.05 23.82 -13.80
C PRO A 326 19.55 22.49 -13.23
N ALA A 327 18.78 21.43 -13.48
CA ALA A 327 18.99 20.06 -13.05
C ALA A 327 20.35 19.47 -13.48
N PRO A 328 20.93 18.53 -12.70
CA PRO A 328 22.18 17.88 -13.05
C PRO A 328 22.00 16.97 -14.28
N GLY A 329 22.85 17.22 -15.28
CA GLY A 329 22.95 16.42 -16.49
C GLY A 329 23.39 14.99 -16.22
N THR A 330 22.73 14.07 -16.92
CA THR A 330 23.09 12.66 -17.12
C THR A 330 24.53 12.49 -17.60
N PRO A 331 25.36 11.62 -17.00
CA PRO A 331 26.64 11.24 -17.58
C PRO A 331 26.45 10.22 -18.72
N ALA A 332 27.04 10.54 -19.87
CA ALA A 332 27.19 9.66 -21.04
C ALA A 332 28.35 8.65 -20.82
N PRO A 333 28.40 7.52 -21.56
CA PRO A 333 29.17 6.33 -21.20
C PRO A 333 30.65 6.42 -21.58
N ALA A 334 31.49 5.73 -20.80
CA ALA A 334 32.93 5.61 -21.00
C ALA A 334 33.28 4.76 -22.24
N PRO A 335 34.39 5.05 -22.95
CA PRO A 335 34.86 4.23 -24.06
C PRO A 335 35.64 3.01 -23.56
N ALA A 336 35.50 1.92 -24.32
CA ALA A 336 36.20 0.66 -24.13
C ALA A 336 37.71 0.79 -24.37
N GLN A 337 38.51 0.27 -23.43
CA GLN A 337 39.76 -0.47 -23.63
C GLN A 337 39.92 -1.46 -22.48
#